data_AF-A0A1I1SWB4-F1
#
_entry.id   AF-A0A1I1SWB4-F1
#
_cell.length_a   1.000
_cell.length_b   1.000
_cell.length_c   1.000
_cell.angle_alpha   90.00
_cell.angle_beta   90.00
_cell.angle_gamma   90.00
#
_symmetry.space_group_name_H-M   'P 1'
#
loop_
_entity.id
_entity.type
_entity.pdbx_description
1 polymer ?
#
loop_
_entity_poly.entity_id
_entity_poly.type
_entity_poly.pdbx_seq_one_letter_code
_entity_poly.pdbx_strand_id
1 'polypeptide(L)' 'MPRTIQKGVVDGFLNVFGTKNLKVADLSISPILPDGQPSAATQVIGLNAVQFIQGDSSSYVMTDKELEDYRNKFI' A
#
# COMPACT_ATOMS: atom_id res chain seq x y z
N MET A 1 -14.29 1.48 -0.61
CA MET A 1 -13.19 0.87 -1.38
C MET A 1 -13.68 -0.36 -2.13
N PRO A 2 -13.08 -0.68 -3.29
CA PRO A 2 -13.38 -1.88 -4.07
C PRO A 2 -13.22 -3.16 -3.24
N ARG A 3 -14.06 -4.17 -3.51
CA ARG A 3 -13.96 -5.51 -2.89
C ARG A 3 -13.41 -6.57 -3.85
N THR A 4 -13.26 -6.25 -5.13
CA THR A 4 -12.77 -7.15 -6.17
C THR A 4 -11.88 -6.40 -7.15
N ILE A 5 -10.97 -7.11 -7.81
CA ILE A 5 -10.04 -6.55 -8.81
C ILE A 5 -10.76 -5.95 -10.03
N GLN A 6 -11.97 -6.41 -10.35
CA GLN A 6 -12.78 -5.82 -11.44
C GLN A 6 -13.30 -4.42 -11.11
N LYS A 7 -13.28 -4.02 -9.83
CA LYS A 7 -13.82 -2.74 -9.36
C LYS A 7 -12.74 -1.77 -8.87
N GLY A 8 -11.46 -2.16 -8.94
CA GLY A 8 -10.32 -1.30 -8.63
C GLY A 8 -9.04 -2.08 -8.29
N VAL A 9 -7.98 -1.35 -7.94
CA VAL A 9 -6.62 -1.88 -7.79
C VAL A 9 -6.31 -2.33 -6.36
N VAL A 10 -6.86 -1.61 -5.37
CA VAL A 10 -6.63 -1.88 -3.95
C VAL A 10 -7.92 -2.18 -3.19
N ASP A 11 -7.79 -2.90 -2.08
CA ASP A 11 -8.88 -3.16 -1.13
C ASP A 11 -9.05 -2.03 -0.08
N GLY A 12 -9.90 -2.26 0.92
CA GLY A 12 -10.13 -1.32 2.03
C GLY A 12 -8.94 -1.12 2.99
N PHE A 13 -7.90 -1.94 2.88
CA PHE A 13 -6.72 -1.95 3.74
C PHE A 13 -5.43 -1.60 2.96
N LEU A 14 -5.62 -0.98 1.78
CA LEU A 14 -4.59 -0.53 0.86
C LEU A 14 -3.79 -1.66 0.18
N ASN A 15 -4.21 -2.93 0.31
CA ASN A 15 -3.52 -4.05 -0.32
C ASN A 15 -3.79 -4.06 -1.83
N VAL A 16 -2.74 -4.25 -2.64
CA VAL A 16 -2.88 -4.39 -4.09
C VAL A 16 -3.35 -5.81 -4.43
N PHE A 17 -4.47 -5.92 -5.15
CA PHE A 17 -5.00 -7.21 -5.59
C PHE A 17 -3.98 -7.97 -6.45
N GLY A 18 -3.84 -9.28 -6.21
CA GLY A 18 -2.93 -10.15 -6.96
C GLY A 18 -1.47 -10.11 -6.50
N THR A 19 -1.16 -9.37 -5.45
CA THR A 19 0.19 -9.28 -4.87
C THR A 19 0.21 -9.71 -3.41
N LYS A 20 1.41 -9.83 -2.83
CA LYS A 20 1.61 -10.02 -1.40
C LYS A 20 2.53 -8.92 -0.89
N ASN A 21 2.27 -8.47 0.35
CA ASN A 21 3.14 -7.52 1.05
C ASN A 21 3.38 -6.18 0.32
N LEU A 22 2.42 -5.77 -0.52
CA LEU A 22 2.45 -4.49 -1.24
C LEU A 22 1.19 -3.69 -0.92
N LYS A 23 1.39 -2.45 -0.47
CA LYS A 23 0.33 -1.48 -0.21
C LYS A 23 0.59 -0.19 -0.98
N VAL A 24 -0.47 0.52 -1.37
CA VAL A 24 -0.38 1.87 -1.97
C VAL A 24 -0.97 2.88 -1.00
N ALA A 25 -0.17 3.85 -0.57
CA ALA A 25 -0.56 4.89 0.39
C ALA A 25 -0.33 6.28 -0.22
N ASP A 26 -1.23 6.66 -1.11
CA ASP A 26 -1.22 7.93 -1.85
C ASP A 26 -2.66 8.29 -2.26
N LEU A 27 -2.91 9.51 -2.72
CA LEU A 27 -4.23 9.95 -3.19
C LEU A 27 -4.77 9.12 -4.36
N SER A 28 -3.91 8.43 -5.12
CA SER A 28 -4.31 7.49 -6.18
C SER A 28 -5.26 6.38 -5.73
N ILE A 29 -5.35 6.08 -4.43
CA ILE A 29 -6.32 5.11 -3.89
C ILE A 29 -7.74 5.67 -3.76
N SER A 30 -7.91 7.00 -3.82
CA SER A 30 -9.22 7.63 -3.63
C SER A 30 -10.12 7.39 -4.86
N PRO A 31 -11.27 6.70 -4.72
CA PRO A 31 -12.16 6.44 -5.86
C PRO A 31 -12.78 7.70 -6.45
N ILE A 32 -12.92 8.73 -5.62
CA ILE A 32 -13.41 10.07 -5.95
C ILE A 32 -12.42 11.04 -5.31
N LEU A 33 -11.97 12.05 -6.05
CA LEU A 33 -11.09 13.06 -5.48
C LEU A 33 -11.84 13.88 -4.42
N PRO A 34 -11.22 14.15 -3.26
CA PRO A 34 -11.84 14.96 -2.23
C PRO A 34 -11.98 16.41 -2.71
N ASP A 35 -13.13 17.05 -2.41
CA ASP A 35 -13.40 18.45 -2.76
C ASP A 35 -12.59 19.45 -1.90
N GLY A 36 -11.92 18.96 -0.86
CA GLY A 36 -11.05 19.74 0.02
C GLY A 36 -9.59 19.77 -0.44
N GLN A 37 -8.70 20.22 0.46
CA GLN A 37 -7.27 20.24 0.18
C GLN A 37 -6.71 18.79 0.04
N PRO A 38 -6.15 18.40 -1.12
CA PRO A 38 -5.70 17.03 -1.34
C PRO A 38 -4.60 16.55 -0.39
N SER A 39 -3.72 17.45 0.06
CA SER A 39 -2.64 17.13 0.99
C SER A 39 -3.15 16.61 2.34
N ALA A 40 -4.28 17.14 2.84
CA ALA A 40 -4.88 16.67 4.08
C ALA A 40 -5.39 15.22 3.93
N ALA A 41 -6.04 14.91 2.80
CA ALA A 41 -6.47 13.54 2.50
C ALA A 41 -5.28 12.59 2.38
N THR A 42 -4.22 12.98 1.67
CA THR A 42 -2.99 12.17 1.55
C THR A 42 -2.35 11.90 2.92
N GLN A 43 -2.29 12.89 3.81
CA GLN A 43 -1.75 12.70 5.16
C GLN A 43 -2.58 11.70 5.99
N VAL A 44 -3.91 11.75 5.90
CA VAL A 44 -4.80 10.80 6.57
C VAL A 44 -4.64 9.38 6.00
N ILE A 45 -4.48 9.25 4.68
CA ILE A 45 -4.19 7.97 4.03
C ILE A 45 -2.88 7.38 4.56
N GLY A 46 -1.82 8.22 4.67
CA GLY A 46 -0.54 7.82 5.26
C GLY A 46 -0.69 7.36 6.72
N LEU A 47 -1.47 8.08 7.54
CA LEU A 47 -1.71 7.70 8.93
C LEU A 47 -2.44 6.36 9.05
N ASN A 48 -3.43 6.10 8.19
CA ASN A 48 -4.12 4.81 8.14
C ASN A 48 -3.19 3.68 7.68
N ALA A 49 -2.29 3.96 6.72
CA ALA A 49 -1.31 2.98 6.26
C ALA A 49 -0.41 2.50 7.42
N VAL A 50 0.05 3.43 8.28
CA VAL A 50 0.82 3.08 9.48
C VAL A 50 0.02 2.15 10.40
N GLN A 51 -1.24 2.47 10.68
CA GLN A 51 -2.11 1.61 11.50
C GLN A 51 -2.27 0.21 10.90
N PHE A 52 -2.47 0.11 9.58
CA PHE A 52 -2.62 -1.18 8.91
C PHE A 52 -1.33 -1.99 8.88
N ILE A 53 -0.18 -1.35 8.74
CA ILE A 53 1.12 -2.03 8.77
C ILE A 53 1.44 -2.52 10.19
N GLN A 54 1.20 -1.69 11.21
CA GLN A 54 1.44 -2.06 12.60
C GLN A 54 0.45 -3.12 13.12
N GLY A 55 -0.79 -3.09 12.66
CA GLY A 55 -1.81 -4.08 13.02
C GLY A 55 -1.67 -5.43 12.30
N ASP A 56 -0.80 -5.52 11.29
CA ASP A 56 -0.53 -6.76 10.55
C ASP A 56 0.53 -7.59 11.28
N SER A 57 0.15 -8.75 11.81
CA SER A 57 1.05 -9.69 12.49
C SER A 57 2.06 -10.37 11.56
N SER A 58 1.93 -10.17 10.25
CA SER A 58 2.74 -10.78 9.19
C SER A 58 3.41 -9.76 8.27
N SER A 59 3.71 -8.56 8.78
CA SER A 59 4.42 -7.53 8.02
C SER A 59 5.74 -8.08 7.47
N TYR A 60 5.91 -8.03 6.15
CA TYR A 60 7.17 -8.40 5.49
C TYR A 60 8.08 -7.18 5.44
N VAL A 61 9.25 -7.31 6.05
CA VAL A 61 10.32 -6.31 6.00
C VAL A 61 11.46 -6.94 5.24
N MET A 62 11.81 -6.37 4.10
CA MET A 62 12.95 -6.82 3.31
C MET A 62 14.23 -6.63 4.12
N THR A 63 15.00 -7.71 4.28
CA THR A 63 16.28 -7.68 4.97
C THR A 63 17.41 -7.23 4.04
N ASP A 64 18.49 -6.71 4.59
CA ASP A 64 19.67 -6.31 3.82
C ASP A 64 20.23 -7.47 2.99
N LYS A 65 20.22 -8.68 3.55
CA LYS A 65 20.62 -9.90 2.86
C LYS A 65 19.72 -10.22 1.66
N GLU A 66 18.40 -10.15 1.83
CA GLU A 66 17.47 -10.35 0.71
C GLU A 66 17.67 -9.29 -0.39
N LEU A 67 18.07 -8.07 -0.02
CA LEU A 67 18.38 -7.00 -0.97
C LEU A 67 19.68 -7.28 -1.74
N GLU A 68 20.73 -7.73 -1.05
CA GLU A 68 21.99 -8.15 -1.68
C GLU A 68 21.76 -9.33 -2.63
N ASP A 69 21.02 -10.35 -2.20
CA ASP A 69 20.67 -11.52 -3.01
C ASP A 69 19.88 -11.12 -4.26
N TYR A 70 18.92 -10.19 -4.14
CA TYR A 70 18.19 -9.65 -5.28
C TYR A 70 19.12 -8.94 -6.27
N ARG A 71 20.02 -8.07 -5.80
CA ARG A 71 20.96 -7.34 -6.67
C ARG A 71 21.88 -8.30 -7.43
N ASN A 72 22.42 -9.31 -6.76
CA ASN A 72 23.33 -10.29 -7.35
C ASN A 72 22.66 -11.24 -8.35
N LYS A 73 21.31 -11.30 -8.39
CA LYS A 73 20.56 -12.15 -9.32
C LYS A 73 20.44 -11.56 -10.73
N PHE A 74 20.68 -10.26 -10.87
CA PHE A 74 20.54 -9.53 -12.14
C PHE A 74 21.85 -8.87 -12.61
N ILE A 75 22.97 -9.21 -11.97
CA ILE A 75 24.35 -8.90 -12.39
C ILE A 75 24.97 -10.21 -12.88
#